data_AF-A0A382UB03-F1
#
_entry.id   AF-A0A382UB03-F1
#
_cell.length_a   1.000
_cell.length_b   1.000
_cell.length_c   1.000
_cell.angle_alpha   90.00
_cell.angle_beta   90.00
_cell.angle_gamma   90.00
#
_symmetry.space_group_name_H-M   'P 1'
#
loop_
_entity.id
_entity.type
_entity.pdbx_description
1 polymer ?
#
loop_
_entity_poly.entity_id
_entity_poly.type
_entity_poly.pdbx_seq_one_letter_code
_entity_poly.pdbx_strand_id
1 'polypeptide(L)'
;GVFQDAPSAGADATYYMKGTYPGIFYNYSECASAGSTAPMTDQGLYNWNQSAATDNFVIKRDSDIAGSQVLPPFGDGTLTRVDETTLNIKFLDRDSHSELYTQIMDAWDEGKHPDVAYGGTGENSGGDRTYMAFPPLVVDATHGGFTEPADGTNGTPVTSGYFYSITAPYDLTSWGGYMTWYAFCFLGEMQYLAATGTLTDAGGDGSMADDLVGYMVTNNATGATHGTNMPYSLLVSTAYAITNDSSNDVDVSGAPTSLANGGKMTFNVISDCAAPVDVTIQFDATFTKCTTDNC
;
A
#
# COMPACT_ATOMS: atom_id res chain seq x y z
N GLY A 1 9.51 20.06 29.75
CA GLY A 1 10.21 20.91 28.78
C GLY A 1 10.47 22.30 29.34
N VAL A 2 11.37 23.05 28.71
CA VAL A 2 11.71 24.45 28.99
C VAL A 2 11.46 25.26 27.72
N PHE A 3 10.76 26.38 27.84
CA PHE A 3 10.64 27.39 26.79
C PHE A 3 11.49 28.59 27.22
N GLN A 4 12.43 29.01 26.37
CA GLN A 4 13.26 30.18 26.60
C GLN A 4 12.64 31.40 25.91
N ASP A 5 12.90 32.60 26.40
CA ASP A 5 12.38 33.81 25.76
C ASP A 5 13.13 34.12 24.46
N ALA A 6 12.41 34.72 23.50
CA ALA A 6 13.00 35.22 22.27
C ALA A 6 14.01 36.34 22.58
N PRO A 7 15.09 36.49 21.77
CA PRO A 7 16.05 37.58 21.92
C PRO A 7 15.42 38.97 21.69
N SER A 8 14.29 39.04 20.98
CA SER A 8 13.51 40.26 20.74
C SER A 8 12.07 39.94 20.32
N ALA A 9 11.17 40.91 20.42
CA ALA A 9 9.80 40.77 19.93
C ALA A 9 9.77 40.41 18.43
N GLY A 10 8.97 39.39 18.08
CA GLY A 10 8.83 38.90 16.70
C GLY A 10 9.95 37.95 16.23
N ALA A 11 10.99 37.73 17.03
CA ALA A 11 11.96 36.67 16.78
C ALA A 11 11.44 35.32 17.30
N ASP A 12 11.96 34.24 16.71
CA ASP A 12 11.72 32.89 17.21
C ASP A 12 12.51 32.68 18.52
N ALA A 13 11.92 31.90 19.41
CA ALA A 13 12.45 31.54 20.72
C ALA A 13 12.82 30.04 20.75
N THR A 14 13.64 29.61 21.69
CA THR A 14 14.08 28.20 21.73
C THR A 14 13.26 27.39 22.73
N TYR A 15 12.86 26.18 22.36
CA TYR A 15 12.23 25.23 23.27
C TYR A 15 13.06 23.95 23.41
N TYR A 16 12.87 23.28 24.54
CA TYR A 16 13.41 21.95 24.84
C TYR A 16 12.32 21.10 25.47
N MET A 17 12.01 19.93 24.92
CA MET A 17 11.00 19.01 25.45
C MET A 17 11.53 17.60 25.61
N LYS A 18 10.97 16.89 26.59
CA LYS A 18 11.12 15.46 26.80
C LYS A 18 9.74 14.90 27.09
N GLY A 19 9.52 13.64 26.76
CA GLY A 19 8.20 13.02 26.82
C GLY A 19 8.13 11.72 26.05
N THR A 20 6.90 11.33 25.71
CA THR A 20 6.61 10.31 24.70
C THR A 20 5.70 10.89 23.63
N TYR A 21 5.95 10.56 22.37
CA TYR A 21 5.14 11.00 21.23
C TYR A 21 4.41 9.83 20.59
N PRO A 22 3.08 9.91 20.36
CA PRO A 22 2.39 8.92 19.57
C PRO A 22 2.78 9.05 18.10
N GLY A 23 3.05 7.91 17.47
CA GLY A 23 3.32 7.83 16.03
C GLY A 23 2.73 6.56 15.44
N ILE A 24 2.57 6.55 14.13
CA ILE A 24 2.28 5.32 13.38
C ILE A 24 3.63 4.81 12.89
N PHE A 25 4.01 3.64 13.36
CA PHE A 25 5.27 3.01 12.98
C PHE A 25 4.97 1.76 12.19
N TYR A 26 5.88 1.47 11.28
CA TYR A 26 5.81 0.31 10.43
C TYR A 26 6.89 -0.69 10.84
N ASN A 27 6.52 -1.97 10.91
CA ASN A 27 7.42 -3.09 11.16
C ASN A 27 7.53 -3.94 9.90
N TYR A 28 8.65 -3.83 9.18
CA TYR A 28 8.89 -4.57 7.94
C TYR A 28 8.94 -6.08 8.16
N SER A 29 9.54 -6.51 9.26
CA SER A 29 9.70 -7.94 9.57
C SER A 29 8.37 -8.63 9.84
N GLU A 30 7.37 -7.87 10.29
CA GLU A 30 6.03 -8.38 10.62
C GLU A 30 4.97 -8.01 9.58
N CYS A 31 5.32 -7.22 8.55
CA CYS A 31 4.35 -6.67 7.59
C CYS A 31 3.17 -6.00 8.31
N ALA A 32 3.46 -5.13 9.28
CA ALA A 32 2.44 -4.55 10.15
C ALA A 32 2.68 -3.06 10.39
N SER A 33 1.59 -2.28 10.35
CA SER A 33 1.57 -0.90 10.84
C SER A 33 0.84 -0.87 12.18
N ALA A 34 1.46 -0.25 13.18
CA ALA A 34 0.87 -0.11 14.50
C ALA A 34 1.13 1.28 15.08
N GLY A 35 0.14 1.80 15.81
CA GLY A 35 0.36 2.95 16.68
C GLY A 35 1.35 2.57 17.78
N SER A 36 2.38 3.37 17.99
CA SER A 36 3.33 3.21 19.09
C SER A 36 3.60 4.56 19.73
N THR A 37 4.25 4.53 20.89
CA THR A 37 4.79 5.72 21.54
C THR A 37 6.30 5.62 21.60
N ALA A 38 6.98 6.63 21.07
CA ALA A 38 8.44 6.71 21.14
C ALA A 38 8.86 7.76 22.18
N PRO A 39 9.95 7.56 22.93
CA PRO A 39 10.49 8.61 23.76
C PRO A 39 10.92 9.80 22.87
N MET A 40 10.52 11.01 23.24
CA MET A 40 10.98 12.24 22.60
C MET A 40 12.07 12.89 23.45
N THR A 41 13.12 13.35 22.79
CA THR A 41 13.98 14.42 23.28
C THR A 41 14.05 15.42 22.14
N ASP A 42 13.38 16.55 22.32
CA ASP A 42 13.11 17.49 21.24
C ASP A 42 13.62 18.88 21.59
N GLN A 43 14.02 19.62 20.57
CA GLN A 43 14.45 21.01 20.67
C GLN A 43 14.30 21.69 19.33
N GLY A 44 13.97 22.97 19.36
CA GLY A 44 13.80 23.74 18.15
C GLY A 44 13.40 25.17 18.43
N LEU A 45 12.92 25.82 17.38
CA LEU A 45 12.47 27.19 17.42
C LEU A 45 10.96 27.25 17.46
N TYR A 46 10.41 28.19 18.22
CA TYR A 46 8.98 28.44 18.30
C TYR A 46 8.64 29.93 18.25
N ASN A 47 7.44 30.24 17.78
CA ASN A 47 6.82 31.55 17.94
C ASN A 47 5.41 31.39 18.50
N TRP A 48 4.99 32.27 19.42
CA TRP A 48 3.62 32.26 19.95
C TRP A 48 3.02 33.67 19.99
N ASN A 49 2.00 33.90 19.17
CA ASN A 49 1.20 35.12 19.16
C ASN A 49 -0.05 34.98 20.03
N GLN A 50 0.08 35.29 21.32
CA GLN A 50 -1.03 35.20 22.28
C GLN A 50 -2.28 36.02 21.91
N SER A 51 -2.15 37.03 21.04
CA SER A 51 -3.29 37.86 20.62
C SER A 51 -4.11 37.21 19.48
N ALA A 52 -3.57 36.21 18.80
CA ALA A 52 -4.25 35.48 17.73
C ALA A 52 -5.03 34.27 18.30
N ALA A 53 -6.26 34.09 17.81
CA ALA A 53 -7.14 33.00 18.25
C ALA A 53 -6.87 31.66 17.55
N THR A 54 -6.31 31.69 16.34
CA THR A 54 -5.90 30.53 15.53
C THR A 54 -4.55 30.84 14.88
N ASP A 55 -3.85 29.82 14.41
CA ASP A 55 -2.54 29.93 13.73
C ASP A 55 -1.56 30.79 14.55
N ASN A 56 -1.67 30.65 15.87
CA ASN A 56 -0.98 31.49 16.82
C ASN A 56 0.37 30.88 17.24
N PHE A 57 0.68 29.66 16.79
CA PHE A 57 1.84 28.92 17.22
C PHE A 57 2.58 28.31 16.03
N VAL A 58 3.89 28.51 16.01
CA VAL A 58 4.80 28.03 14.97
C VAL A 58 5.89 27.20 15.61
N ILE A 59 6.26 26.10 14.96
CA ILE A 59 7.45 25.30 15.28
C ILE A 59 8.30 25.20 14.02
N LYS A 60 9.61 25.45 14.17
CA LYS A 60 10.60 25.30 13.11
C LYS A 60 11.80 24.52 13.60
N ARG A 61 12.54 23.97 12.65
CA ARG A 61 13.85 23.38 12.90
C ARG A 61 14.87 24.47 13.19
N ASP A 62 15.65 24.26 14.24
CA ASP A 62 16.85 25.06 14.49
C ASP A 62 18.02 24.44 13.70
N SER A 63 18.59 25.17 12.75
CA SER A 63 19.73 24.69 11.96
C SER A 63 21.04 24.64 12.75
N ASP A 64 21.11 25.38 13.85
CA ASP A 64 22.34 25.57 14.62
C ASP A 64 22.48 24.55 15.76
N ILE A 65 21.43 23.78 16.01
CA ILE A 65 21.40 22.77 17.07
C ILE A 65 21.61 21.37 16.50
N ALA A 66 22.58 20.65 17.06
CA ALA A 66 22.80 19.24 16.76
C ALA A 66 21.71 18.35 17.41
N GLY A 67 21.03 17.53 16.61
CA GLY A 67 20.03 16.57 17.06
C GLY A 67 18.92 16.32 16.03
N SER A 68 18.05 15.36 16.33
CA SER A 68 16.76 15.20 15.64
C SER A 68 15.73 16.06 16.37
N GLN A 69 15.03 16.89 15.62
CA GLN A 69 13.76 17.44 16.07
C GLN A 69 12.72 16.32 15.96
N VAL A 70 11.91 16.13 17.00
CA VAL A 70 10.87 15.10 17.06
C VAL A 70 9.50 15.67 16.70
N LEU A 71 9.20 16.91 17.12
CA LEU A 71 7.99 17.59 16.65
C LEU A 71 8.21 18.07 15.21
N PRO A 72 7.32 17.74 14.28
CA PRO A 72 7.44 18.19 12.90
C PRO A 72 7.27 19.72 12.84
N PRO A 73 7.97 20.41 11.92
CA PRO A 73 7.75 21.83 11.70
C PRO A 73 6.32 22.13 11.24
N PHE A 74 5.76 23.25 11.69
CA PHE A 74 4.47 23.75 11.24
C PHE A 74 4.38 25.27 11.41
N GLY A 75 3.71 25.92 10.46
CA GLY A 75 3.49 27.38 10.46
C GLY A 75 2.11 27.82 10.97
N ASP A 76 1.20 26.86 11.17
CA ASP A 76 -0.24 27.10 11.35
C ASP A 76 -0.80 26.32 12.55
N GLY A 77 0.02 26.16 13.59
CA GLY A 77 -0.39 25.53 14.83
C GLY A 77 -1.27 26.46 15.67
N THR A 78 -2.08 25.85 16.53
CA THR A 78 -2.82 26.54 17.59
C THR A 78 -2.36 26.03 18.94
N LEU A 79 -1.82 26.93 19.76
CA LEU A 79 -1.50 26.70 21.16
C LEU A 79 -2.53 27.42 22.03
N THR A 80 -3.20 26.63 22.87
CA THR A 80 -4.15 27.10 23.88
C THR A 80 -3.63 26.74 25.26
N ARG A 81 -3.52 27.75 26.14
CA ARG A 81 -3.27 27.48 27.56
C ARG A 81 -4.56 26.98 28.21
N VAL A 82 -4.55 25.73 28.64
CA VAL A 82 -5.70 25.09 29.32
C VAL A 82 -5.75 25.52 30.78
N ASP A 83 -4.59 25.49 31.45
CA ASP A 83 -4.42 25.95 32.83
C ASP A 83 -2.96 26.42 33.09
N GLU A 84 -2.57 26.59 34.35
CA GLU A 84 -1.22 27.05 34.68
C GLU A 84 -0.10 26.06 34.33
N THR A 85 -0.45 24.79 34.20
CA THR A 85 0.46 23.65 33.99
C THR A 85 0.20 22.90 32.70
N THR A 86 -0.90 23.18 32.01
CA THR A 86 -1.37 22.39 30.86
C THR A 86 -1.52 23.26 29.62
N LEU A 87 -0.95 22.79 28.51
CA LEU A 87 -1.07 23.39 27.19
C LEU A 87 -1.74 22.39 26.25
N ASN A 88 -2.59 22.86 25.36
CA ASN A 88 -3.09 22.10 24.23
C ASN A 88 -2.46 22.66 22.97
N ILE A 89 -1.90 21.78 22.14
CA ILE A 89 -1.30 22.12 20.85
C ILE A 89 -2.03 21.33 19.78
N LYS A 90 -2.52 22.05 18.77
CA LYS A 90 -3.14 21.47 17.57
C LYS A 90 -2.36 21.90 16.35
N PHE A 91 -2.05 20.95 15.47
CA PHE A 91 -1.40 21.21 14.19
C PHE A 91 -1.63 20.03 13.25
N LEU A 92 -1.45 20.27 11.97
CA LEU A 92 -1.41 19.22 10.96
C LEU A 92 0.05 18.88 10.67
N ASP A 93 0.43 17.65 10.95
CA ASP A 93 1.70 17.10 10.52
C ASP A 93 1.64 16.77 9.02
N ARG A 94 2.68 17.22 8.31
CA ARG A 94 2.83 17.17 6.86
C ARG A 94 4.20 16.64 6.46
N ASP A 95 5.03 16.24 7.42
CA ASP A 95 6.42 15.84 7.18
C ASP A 95 6.55 14.61 6.28
N SER A 96 5.48 13.81 6.19
CA SER A 96 5.41 12.61 5.37
C SER A 96 4.50 12.77 4.14
N HIS A 97 4.16 14.01 3.74
CA HIS A 97 3.28 14.28 2.61
C HIS A 97 3.98 15.11 1.53
N SER A 98 4.33 14.48 0.41
CA SER A 98 5.18 15.06 -0.63
C SER A 98 4.66 16.38 -1.22
N GLU A 99 3.34 16.52 -1.44
CA GLU A 99 2.78 17.77 -1.97
C GLU A 99 2.68 18.90 -0.92
N LEU A 100 2.53 18.56 0.36
CA LEU A 100 2.33 19.52 1.46
C LEU A 100 3.63 19.84 2.19
N TYR A 101 4.69 19.06 1.97
CA TYR A 101 5.99 19.22 2.62
C TYR A 101 6.59 20.62 2.40
N THR A 102 6.37 21.20 1.21
CA THR A 102 6.81 22.56 0.87
C THR A 102 6.22 23.66 1.74
N GLN A 103 5.15 23.36 2.50
CA GLN A 103 4.55 24.31 3.44
C GLN A 103 5.35 24.41 4.75
N ILE A 104 6.23 23.44 5.02
CA ILE A 104 6.93 23.32 6.30
C ILE A 104 8.45 23.23 6.15
N MET A 105 8.95 22.76 5.00
CA MET A 105 10.36 22.53 4.71
C MET A 105 10.68 22.72 3.21
N ASP A 106 11.93 23.05 2.89
CA ASP A 106 12.33 23.45 1.53
C ASP A 106 12.82 22.29 0.64
N ALA A 107 13.13 21.12 1.21
CA ALA A 107 13.76 20.01 0.48
C ALA A 107 13.22 18.66 0.93
N TRP A 108 12.64 17.91 -0.01
CA TRP A 108 12.12 16.56 0.19
C TRP A 108 13.16 15.51 -0.19
N ASP A 109 13.40 14.56 0.72
CA ASP A 109 14.10 13.31 0.45
C ASP A 109 13.08 12.16 0.41
N GLU A 110 12.86 11.61 -0.77
CA GLU A 110 11.98 10.44 -0.96
C GLU A 110 12.48 9.22 -0.17
N GLY A 111 13.78 9.15 0.11
CA GLY A 111 14.42 7.99 0.70
C GLY A 111 14.45 6.81 -0.27
N LYS A 112 14.54 5.61 0.31
CA LYS A 112 14.52 4.33 -0.40
C LYS A 112 13.36 3.48 0.09
N HIS A 113 13.11 2.38 -0.60
CA HIS A 113 12.16 1.40 -0.11
C HIS A 113 12.65 0.77 1.22
N PRO A 114 11.81 0.53 2.24
CA PRO A 114 12.24 0.01 3.54
C PRO A 114 12.92 -1.37 3.48
N ASP A 115 12.62 -2.19 2.47
CA ASP A 115 13.30 -3.47 2.25
C ASP A 115 14.81 -3.28 2.04
N VAL A 116 15.61 -4.09 2.73
CA VAL A 116 17.06 -4.18 2.55
C VAL A 116 17.47 -4.57 1.13
N ALA A 117 16.67 -5.37 0.43
CA ALA A 117 16.89 -5.75 -0.97
C ALA A 117 16.75 -4.55 -1.92
N TYR A 118 15.99 -3.54 -1.51
CA TYR A 118 15.75 -2.30 -2.26
C TYR A 118 16.43 -1.08 -1.59
N GLY A 119 17.37 -1.33 -0.68
CA GLY A 119 18.29 -0.34 -0.14
C GLY A 119 17.84 0.37 1.14
N GLY A 120 16.75 -0.07 1.78
CA GLY A 120 16.33 0.37 3.11
C GLY A 120 17.04 -0.36 4.25
N THR A 121 16.54 -0.15 5.47
CA THR A 121 17.13 -0.70 6.71
C THR A 121 16.26 -1.77 7.37
N GLY A 122 15.12 -2.13 6.78
CA GLY A 122 14.13 -3.02 7.37
C GLY A 122 13.22 -2.33 8.40
N GLU A 123 13.35 -1.03 8.60
CA GLU A 123 12.55 -0.26 9.57
C GLU A 123 11.87 0.95 8.92
N ASN A 124 12.60 1.71 8.08
CA ASN A 124 12.07 2.87 7.38
C ASN A 124 12.78 3.07 6.03
N SER A 125 12.29 4.05 5.28
CA SER A 125 12.82 4.45 3.98
C SER A 125 14.17 5.18 4.07
N GLY A 126 14.54 5.67 5.24
CA GLY A 126 15.66 6.59 5.45
C GLY A 126 15.42 8.00 4.90
N GLY A 127 14.24 8.29 4.34
CA GLY A 127 13.82 9.62 3.87
C GLY A 127 12.57 10.11 4.60
N ASP A 128 11.97 11.18 4.07
CA ASP A 128 10.77 11.83 4.61
C ASP A 128 9.50 11.00 4.34
N ARG A 129 9.49 10.14 3.31
CA ARG A 129 8.30 9.33 3.00
C ARG A 129 8.08 8.21 4.03
N THR A 130 6.87 8.19 4.58
CA THR A 130 6.35 7.09 5.40
C THR A 130 5.73 5.97 4.55
N TYR A 131 5.78 4.75 5.09
CA TYR A 131 5.25 3.53 4.48
C TYR A 131 4.17 2.91 5.37
N MET A 132 3.13 2.34 4.76
CA MET A 132 2.11 1.57 5.46
C MET A 132 2.16 0.10 5.05
N ALA A 133 1.94 -0.80 5.99
CA ALA A 133 1.80 -2.22 5.70
C ALA A 133 0.53 -2.48 4.90
N PHE A 134 0.60 -3.41 3.94
CA PHE A 134 -0.63 -4.01 3.44
C PHE A 134 -1.27 -4.84 4.56
N PRO A 135 -2.58 -4.72 4.81
CA PRO A 135 -3.24 -5.65 5.71
C PRO A 135 -3.04 -7.07 5.19
N PRO A 136 -2.85 -8.07 6.08
CA PRO A 136 -2.67 -9.44 5.65
C PRO A 136 -3.85 -9.87 4.79
N LEU A 137 -3.55 -10.39 3.60
CA LEU A 137 -4.59 -11.04 2.81
C LEU A 137 -5.04 -12.30 3.53
N VAL A 138 -6.33 -12.60 3.38
CA VAL A 138 -6.92 -13.86 3.82
C VAL A 138 -7.43 -14.61 2.60
N VAL A 139 -7.56 -15.92 2.74
CA VAL A 139 -8.18 -16.78 1.74
C VAL A 139 -9.44 -17.41 2.30
N ASP A 140 -10.42 -17.62 1.44
CA ASP A 140 -11.61 -18.39 1.78
C ASP A 140 -11.23 -19.86 2.01
N ALA A 141 -11.72 -20.47 3.08
CA ALA A 141 -11.37 -21.84 3.44
C ALA A 141 -11.92 -22.90 2.48
N THR A 142 -12.96 -22.58 1.70
CA THR A 142 -13.63 -23.49 0.76
C THR A 142 -12.88 -23.57 -0.56
N HIS A 143 -12.48 -22.41 -1.10
CA HIS A 143 -11.87 -22.33 -2.42
C HIS A 143 -10.39 -21.90 -2.39
N GLY A 144 -9.84 -21.44 -1.27
CA GLY A 144 -8.44 -20.98 -1.18
C GLY A 144 -8.16 -19.71 -2.00
N GLY A 145 -9.21 -19.05 -2.48
CA GLY A 145 -9.12 -17.80 -3.22
C GLY A 145 -8.97 -16.62 -2.28
N PHE A 146 -8.24 -15.57 -2.70
CA PHE A 146 -8.17 -14.32 -1.94
C PHE A 146 -9.57 -13.79 -1.66
N THR A 147 -9.80 -13.33 -0.44
CA THR A 147 -11.06 -12.76 -0.01
C THR A 147 -10.80 -11.56 0.90
N GLU A 148 -11.81 -10.72 1.08
CA GLU A 148 -11.74 -9.63 2.04
C GLU A 148 -11.54 -10.20 3.46
N PRO A 149 -10.85 -9.47 4.35
CA PRO A 149 -10.84 -9.78 5.78
C PRO A 149 -12.27 -9.72 6.34
N ALA A 150 -13.02 -10.82 6.24
CA ALA A 150 -14.39 -10.89 6.72
C ALA A 150 -14.38 -10.93 8.25
N ASP A 151 -14.87 -9.83 8.85
CA ASP A 151 -15.48 -9.68 10.19
C ASP A 151 -14.87 -10.38 11.43
N GLY A 152 -13.63 -10.85 11.34
CA GLY A 152 -12.92 -11.54 12.42
C GLY A 152 -13.19 -13.05 12.50
N THR A 153 -13.87 -13.64 11.50
CA THR A 153 -14.21 -15.08 11.52
C THR A 153 -13.46 -15.90 10.46
N ASN A 154 -12.90 -15.28 9.43
CA ASN A 154 -12.12 -15.97 8.39
C ASN A 154 -10.63 -15.60 8.43
N GLY A 155 -9.79 -16.62 8.64
CA GLY A 155 -8.50 -16.76 7.98
C GLY A 155 -7.26 -16.32 8.75
N THR A 156 -6.34 -17.27 8.96
CA THR A 156 -4.93 -16.99 9.21
C THR A 156 -4.37 -16.15 8.05
N PRO A 157 -3.58 -15.09 8.30
CA PRO A 157 -2.83 -14.37 7.27
C PRO A 157 -2.11 -15.33 6.30
N VAL A 158 -2.23 -15.06 4.99
CA VAL A 158 -1.51 -15.84 3.96
C VAL A 158 -0.71 -14.93 3.02
N THR A 159 0.40 -15.47 2.52
CA THR A 159 1.28 -14.80 1.52
C THR A 159 1.00 -15.26 0.09
N SER A 160 0.10 -16.23 -0.08
CA SER A 160 -0.22 -16.86 -1.36
C SER A 160 -1.64 -17.38 -1.37
N GLY A 161 -2.31 -17.32 -2.53
CA GLY A 161 -3.68 -17.81 -2.70
C GLY A 161 -4.05 -17.94 -4.17
N TYR A 162 -5.28 -18.40 -4.43
CA TYR A 162 -5.84 -18.41 -5.78
C TYR A 162 -6.53 -17.08 -6.11
N PHE A 163 -6.55 -16.72 -7.39
CA PHE A 163 -7.54 -15.75 -7.87
C PHE A 163 -8.83 -16.49 -8.18
N TYR A 164 -9.90 -16.18 -7.45
CA TYR A 164 -11.21 -16.81 -7.61
C TYR A 164 -12.29 -15.76 -7.89
N SER A 165 -13.05 -15.93 -8.96
CA SER A 165 -14.17 -15.06 -9.30
C SER A 165 -15.17 -15.78 -10.21
N ILE A 166 -16.45 -15.71 -9.84
CA ILE A 166 -17.59 -16.26 -10.59
C ILE A 166 -18.60 -15.16 -10.99
N THR A 167 -18.14 -13.91 -10.97
CA THR A 167 -18.95 -12.72 -11.25
C THR A 167 -18.17 -11.72 -12.11
N ALA A 168 -18.88 -10.92 -12.89
CA ALA A 168 -18.28 -9.83 -13.65
C ALA A 168 -17.51 -8.84 -12.75
N PRO A 169 -16.43 -8.19 -13.24
CA PRO A 169 -15.94 -8.22 -14.62
C PRO A 169 -15.06 -9.43 -14.98
N TYR A 170 -14.66 -10.24 -14.00
CA TYR A 170 -13.79 -11.41 -14.21
C TYR A 170 -14.57 -12.69 -13.92
N ASP A 171 -15.44 -13.13 -14.84
CA ASP A 171 -16.17 -14.39 -14.68
C ASP A 171 -15.33 -15.59 -15.14
N LEU A 172 -14.89 -16.42 -14.19
CA LEU A 172 -14.06 -17.60 -14.44
C LEU A 172 -14.86 -18.90 -14.29
N THR A 173 -16.19 -18.85 -14.38
CA THR A 173 -17.07 -20.03 -14.20
C THR A 173 -16.69 -21.20 -15.11
N SER A 174 -16.24 -20.93 -16.34
CA SER A 174 -15.77 -21.98 -17.28
C SER A 174 -14.54 -22.75 -16.77
N TRP A 175 -13.77 -22.18 -15.85
CA TRP A 175 -12.60 -22.79 -15.22
C TRP A 175 -12.82 -23.07 -13.72
N GLY A 176 -14.07 -23.36 -13.33
CA GLY A 176 -14.42 -23.68 -11.94
C GLY A 176 -14.33 -22.49 -10.98
N GLY A 177 -14.30 -21.26 -11.52
CA GLY A 177 -14.15 -20.02 -10.76
C GLY A 177 -12.70 -19.61 -10.53
N TYR A 178 -11.71 -20.38 -10.97
CA TYR A 178 -10.30 -20.11 -10.71
C TYR A 178 -9.59 -19.48 -11.91
N MET A 179 -8.60 -18.62 -11.64
CA MET A 179 -7.60 -18.30 -12.66
C MET A 179 -6.69 -19.51 -12.84
N THR A 180 -6.89 -20.21 -13.95
CA THR A 180 -6.06 -21.34 -14.35
C THR A 180 -5.10 -20.96 -15.47
N TRP A 181 -4.15 -21.83 -15.78
CA TRP A 181 -3.27 -21.62 -16.92
C TRP A 181 -4.06 -21.54 -18.25
N TYR A 182 -5.12 -22.34 -18.41
CA TYR A 182 -5.97 -22.24 -19.61
C TYR A 182 -6.76 -20.95 -19.64
N ALA A 183 -7.31 -20.49 -18.50
CA ALA A 183 -7.97 -19.20 -18.41
C ALA A 183 -7.03 -18.05 -18.81
N PHE A 184 -5.80 -18.06 -18.29
CA PHE A 184 -4.79 -17.07 -18.60
C PHE A 184 -4.47 -17.02 -20.09
N CYS A 185 -4.23 -18.18 -20.72
CA CYS A 185 -3.95 -18.25 -22.16
C CYS A 185 -5.16 -17.83 -23.02
N PHE A 186 -6.36 -18.25 -22.63
CA PHE A 186 -7.58 -17.91 -23.36
C PHE A 186 -7.86 -16.40 -23.32
N LEU A 187 -7.83 -15.79 -22.13
CA LEU A 187 -8.05 -14.36 -21.96
C LEU A 187 -6.95 -13.51 -22.62
N GLY A 188 -5.70 -13.98 -22.58
CA GLY A 188 -4.57 -13.36 -23.29
C GLY A 188 -4.76 -13.37 -24.80
N GLU A 189 -5.14 -14.52 -25.38
CA GLU A 189 -5.44 -14.63 -26.81
C GLU A 189 -6.59 -13.71 -27.22
N MET A 190 -7.66 -13.65 -26.42
CA MET A 190 -8.82 -12.80 -26.66
C MET A 190 -8.40 -11.34 -26.79
N GLN A 191 -7.62 -10.83 -25.84
CA GLN A 191 -7.13 -9.46 -25.84
C GLN A 191 -6.21 -9.19 -27.03
N TYR A 192 -5.30 -10.12 -27.33
CA TYR A 192 -4.38 -9.98 -28.46
C TYR A 192 -5.10 -9.95 -29.81
N LEU A 193 -6.01 -10.90 -30.07
CA LEU A 193 -6.74 -10.97 -31.33
C LEU A 193 -7.73 -9.81 -31.49
N ALA A 194 -8.33 -9.34 -30.39
CA ALA A 194 -9.13 -8.12 -30.41
C ALA A 194 -8.29 -6.89 -30.77
N ALA A 195 -7.11 -6.74 -30.17
CA ALA A 195 -6.20 -5.62 -30.45
C ALA A 195 -5.68 -5.60 -31.90
N THR A 196 -5.55 -6.77 -32.53
CA THR A 196 -5.16 -6.88 -33.94
C THR A 196 -6.33 -6.74 -34.91
N GLY A 197 -7.56 -6.64 -34.41
CA GLY A 197 -8.78 -6.59 -35.23
C GLY A 197 -9.13 -7.93 -35.89
N THR A 198 -8.51 -9.04 -35.46
CA THR A 198 -8.81 -10.39 -35.93
C THR A 198 -10.10 -10.92 -35.30
N LEU A 199 -10.35 -10.51 -34.05
CA LEU A 199 -11.55 -10.82 -33.29
C LEU A 199 -12.37 -9.55 -33.10
N THR A 200 -13.69 -9.66 -33.26
CA THR A 200 -14.67 -8.61 -32.98
C THR A 200 -15.83 -9.24 -32.22
N ASP A 201 -16.52 -8.49 -31.36
CA ASP A 201 -17.80 -8.90 -30.77
C ASP A 201 -18.87 -8.93 -31.87
N ALA A 202 -18.87 -10.01 -32.65
CA ALA A 202 -19.75 -10.17 -33.80
C ALA A 202 -21.17 -10.55 -33.34
N GLY A 203 -21.28 -11.16 -32.16
CA GLY A 203 -22.55 -11.45 -31.49
C GLY A 203 -23.27 -10.23 -30.92
N GLY A 204 -22.54 -9.14 -30.65
CA GLY A 204 -23.04 -7.92 -30.02
C GLY A 204 -23.49 -8.13 -28.58
N ASP A 205 -22.95 -9.14 -27.89
CA ASP A 205 -23.38 -9.53 -26.55
C ASP A 205 -22.53 -8.89 -25.44
N GLY A 206 -21.52 -8.09 -25.82
CA GLY A 206 -20.60 -7.41 -24.90
C GLY A 206 -19.42 -8.27 -24.49
N SER A 207 -19.25 -9.46 -25.07
CA SER A 207 -18.12 -10.35 -24.89
C SER A 207 -17.53 -10.74 -26.24
N MET A 208 -16.29 -11.21 -26.26
CA MET A 208 -15.68 -11.83 -27.44
C MET A 208 -15.31 -13.29 -27.17
N ALA A 209 -15.80 -13.86 -26.07
CA ALA A 209 -15.41 -15.19 -25.63
C ALA A 209 -15.94 -16.28 -26.57
N ASP A 210 -17.19 -16.20 -27.00
CA ASP A 210 -17.80 -17.11 -27.96
C ASP A 210 -17.18 -16.98 -29.36
N ASP A 211 -16.91 -15.75 -29.81
CA ASP A 211 -16.15 -15.46 -31.03
C ASP A 211 -14.75 -16.11 -30.97
N LEU A 212 -14.06 -16.00 -29.84
CA LEU A 212 -12.74 -16.61 -29.65
C LEU A 212 -12.81 -18.14 -29.71
N VAL A 213 -13.83 -18.75 -29.09
CA VAL A 213 -14.04 -20.20 -29.18
C VAL A 213 -14.22 -20.62 -30.63
N GLY A 214 -15.03 -19.89 -31.41
CA GLY A 214 -15.21 -20.14 -32.84
C GLY A 214 -13.90 -20.04 -33.64
N TYR A 215 -13.10 -19.01 -33.36
CA TYR A 215 -11.79 -18.81 -33.97
C TYR A 215 -10.83 -19.97 -33.64
N MET A 216 -10.73 -20.33 -32.36
CA MET A 216 -9.82 -21.39 -31.88
C MET A 216 -10.21 -22.76 -32.45
N VAL A 217 -11.49 -23.11 -32.49
CA VAL A 217 -11.96 -24.38 -33.07
C VAL A 217 -11.60 -24.47 -34.56
N THR A 218 -11.77 -23.37 -35.30
CA THR A 218 -11.44 -23.31 -36.73
C THR A 218 -9.93 -23.47 -36.97
N ASN A 219 -9.11 -22.77 -36.20
CA ASN A 219 -7.65 -22.77 -36.37
C ASN A 219 -6.95 -23.96 -35.70
N ASN A 220 -7.61 -24.67 -34.81
CA ASN A 220 -7.09 -25.93 -34.27
C ASN A 220 -6.89 -26.99 -35.36
N ALA A 221 -7.73 -26.98 -36.41
CA ALA A 221 -7.60 -27.89 -37.55
C ALA A 221 -6.29 -27.72 -38.32
N THR A 222 -5.63 -26.57 -38.21
CA THR A 222 -4.34 -26.26 -38.85
C THR A 222 -3.15 -26.34 -37.88
N GLY A 223 -3.39 -26.75 -36.62
CA GLY A 223 -2.35 -26.88 -35.60
C GLY A 223 -1.90 -25.55 -34.98
N ALA A 224 -2.75 -24.51 -35.04
CA ALA A 224 -2.43 -23.21 -34.45
C ALA A 224 -2.29 -23.27 -32.92
N THR A 225 -1.47 -22.37 -32.39
CA THR A 225 -1.18 -22.23 -30.96
C THR A 225 -1.35 -20.79 -30.52
N HIS A 226 -1.82 -20.58 -29.29
CA HIS A 226 -1.70 -19.29 -28.58
C HIS A 226 -0.21 -18.90 -28.43
N GLY A 227 0.08 -17.61 -28.26
CA GLY A 227 1.44 -17.06 -28.18
C GLY A 227 2.40 -17.71 -27.16
N THR A 228 1.89 -18.47 -26.19
CA THR A 228 2.70 -19.32 -25.27
C THR A 228 3.01 -20.72 -25.79
N ASN A 229 2.80 -20.98 -27.10
CA ASN A 229 2.82 -22.31 -27.73
C ASN A 229 1.77 -23.29 -27.19
N MET A 230 0.70 -22.79 -26.59
CA MET A 230 -0.41 -23.61 -26.12
C MET A 230 -1.33 -23.99 -27.28
N PRO A 231 -1.52 -25.28 -27.60
CA PRO A 231 -2.43 -25.71 -28.66
C PRO A 231 -3.87 -25.30 -28.34
N TYR A 232 -4.58 -24.74 -29.32
CA TYR A 232 -6.00 -24.40 -29.13
C TYR A 232 -6.87 -25.63 -28.79
N SER A 233 -6.47 -26.83 -29.24
CA SER A 233 -7.10 -28.10 -28.86
C SER A 233 -7.13 -28.38 -27.37
N LEU A 234 -6.22 -27.78 -26.59
CA LEU A 234 -6.22 -27.90 -25.14
C LEU A 234 -7.19 -26.89 -24.50
N LEU A 235 -7.28 -25.69 -25.07
CA LEU A 235 -8.10 -24.59 -24.52
C LEU A 235 -9.60 -24.74 -24.84
N VAL A 236 -9.92 -25.27 -26.03
CA VAL A 236 -11.30 -25.48 -26.47
C VAL A 236 -11.47 -26.83 -27.17
N SER A 237 -12.65 -27.42 -27.00
CA SER A 237 -13.05 -28.64 -27.70
C SER A 237 -13.71 -28.35 -29.05
N THR A 238 -13.75 -29.35 -29.93
CA THR A 238 -14.46 -29.28 -31.21
C THR A 238 -15.98 -29.12 -31.06
N ALA A 239 -16.52 -29.27 -29.84
CA ALA A 239 -17.92 -29.02 -29.51
C ALA A 239 -18.18 -27.56 -29.08
N TYR A 240 -17.24 -26.63 -29.37
CA TYR A 240 -17.32 -25.22 -28.98
C TYR A 240 -17.45 -25.02 -27.46
N ALA A 241 -16.81 -25.90 -26.67
CA ALA A 241 -16.77 -25.77 -25.22
C ALA A 241 -15.35 -25.45 -24.76
N ILE A 242 -15.23 -24.50 -23.83
CA ILE A 242 -14.00 -24.17 -23.11
C ILE A 242 -13.61 -25.35 -22.21
N THR A 243 -12.33 -25.72 -22.21
CA THR A 243 -11.80 -26.80 -21.37
C THR A 243 -11.49 -26.27 -19.96
N ASN A 244 -12.01 -26.95 -18.94
CA ASN A 244 -11.72 -26.66 -17.54
C ASN A 244 -10.53 -27.51 -17.04
N ASP A 245 -9.47 -26.86 -16.56
CA ASP A 245 -8.24 -27.45 -16.02
C ASP A 245 -8.06 -27.21 -14.51
N SER A 246 -9.10 -26.80 -13.78
CA SER A 246 -9.02 -26.44 -12.35
C SER A 246 -8.85 -27.62 -11.37
N SER A 247 -8.80 -28.87 -11.86
CA SER A 247 -8.73 -30.08 -11.01
C SER A 247 -7.42 -30.25 -10.23
N ASN A 248 -6.38 -29.53 -10.63
CA ASN A 248 -5.05 -29.57 -10.01
C ASN A 248 -4.46 -28.15 -9.95
N ASP A 249 -3.29 -28.03 -9.34
CA ASP A 249 -2.52 -26.79 -9.36
C ASP A 249 -1.58 -26.83 -10.57
N VAL A 250 -1.23 -25.65 -11.08
CA VAL A 250 -0.32 -25.55 -12.22
C VAL A 250 1.09 -25.98 -11.80
N ASP A 251 1.70 -26.87 -12.58
CA ASP A 251 3.08 -27.28 -12.37
C ASP A 251 4.05 -26.43 -13.20
N VAL A 252 4.66 -25.46 -12.53
CA VAL A 252 5.69 -24.57 -13.11
C VAL A 252 7.12 -25.12 -12.95
N SER A 253 7.29 -26.30 -12.35
CA SER A 253 8.61 -26.89 -12.10
C SER A 253 9.19 -27.63 -13.31
N GLY A 254 8.34 -27.99 -14.27
CA GLY A 254 8.72 -28.59 -15.54
C GLY A 254 8.87 -27.57 -16.67
N ALA A 255 9.62 -27.95 -17.71
CA ALA A 255 9.70 -27.23 -18.98
C ALA A 255 8.29 -27.02 -19.63
N PRO A 256 8.14 -26.36 -20.80
CA PRO A 256 6.83 -26.00 -21.38
C PRO A 256 5.77 -27.12 -21.48
N THR A 257 6.18 -28.39 -21.43
CA THR A 257 5.31 -29.56 -21.39
C THR A 257 4.50 -29.72 -20.10
N SER A 258 4.93 -29.21 -18.95
CA SER A 258 4.14 -29.31 -17.70
C SER A 258 2.99 -28.29 -17.68
N LEU A 259 3.20 -27.11 -18.27
CA LEU A 259 2.17 -26.08 -18.42
C LEU A 259 1.00 -26.55 -19.30
N ALA A 260 1.26 -27.44 -20.27
CA ALA A 260 0.21 -28.02 -21.10
C ALA A 260 -0.80 -28.87 -20.32
N ASN A 261 -0.48 -29.31 -19.11
CA ASN A 261 -1.44 -30.02 -18.25
C ASN A 261 -2.45 -29.08 -17.57
N GLY A 262 -2.26 -27.77 -17.71
CA GLY A 262 -3.09 -26.77 -17.06
C GLY A 262 -2.98 -26.79 -15.53
N GLY A 263 -3.92 -26.12 -14.87
CA GLY A 263 -4.02 -26.08 -13.42
C GLY A 263 -4.32 -24.69 -12.89
N LYS A 264 -4.82 -24.63 -11.65
CA LYS A 264 -5.01 -23.38 -10.90
C LYS A 264 -3.68 -22.68 -10.69
N MET A 265 -3.63 -21.39 -10.96
CA MET A 265 -2.45 -20.57 -10.73
C MET A 265 -2.44 -20.04 -9.29
N THR A 266 -1.39 -20.37 -8.55
CA THR A 266 -1.14 -19.77 -7.23
C THR A 266 -0.46 -18.42 -7.42
N PHE A 267 -1.06 -17.39 -6.86
CA PHE A 267 -0.52 -16.04 -6.85
C PHE A 267 0.17 -15.81 -5.51
N ASN A 268 1.41 -15.39 -5.60
CA ASN A 268 2.18 -14.96 -4.44
C ASN A 268 2.09 -13.45 -4.36
N VAL A 269 1.76 -12.92 -3.18
CA VAL A 269 1.91 -11.49 -2.87
C VAL A 269 3.37 -11.24 -2.52
N ILE A 270 4.29 -11.69 -3.38
CA ILE A 270 5.70 -11.48 -3.20
C ILE A 270 6.09 -10.35 -4.13
N SER A 271 6.08 -9.13 -3.59
CA SER A 271 7.21 -8.24 -3.84
C SER A 271 7.35 -7.17 -2.77
N ASP A 272 6.29 -6.87 -2.02
CA ASP A 272 6.31 -5.75 -1.09
C ASP A 272 5.25 -5.91 0.00
N CYS A 273 5.66 -5.75 1.26
CA CYS A 273 4.78 -5.74 2.43
C CYS A 273 4.31 -4.33 2.78
N ALA A 274 4.74 -3.31 2.05
CA ALA A 274 4.32 -1.95 2.28
C ALA A 274 4.04 -1.18 0.99
N ALA A 275 3.34 -0.07 1.13
CA ALA A 275 3.23 0.92 0.08
C ALA A 275 3.71 2.28 0.60
N PRO A 276 4.39 3.08 -0.24
CA PRO A 276 4.64 4.48 0.05
C PRO A 276 3.30 5.21 0.20
N VAL A 277 3.17 6.04 1.22
CA VAL A 277 1.96 6.82 1.46
C VAL A 277 2.25 8.27 1.73
N ASP A 278 1.43 9.14 1.15
CA ASP A 278 1.32 10.53 1.57
C ASP A 278 0.37 10.60 2.75
N VAL A 279 0.92 10.87 3.93
CA VAL A 279 0.16 10.88 5.19
C VAL A 279 0.20 12.27 5.78
N THR A 280 -0.97 12.73 6.22
CA THR A 280 -1.05 13.82 7.20
C THR A 280 -1.63 13.30 8.50
N ILE A 281 -1.15 13.82 9.63
CA ILE A 281 -1.65 13.46 10.95
C ILE A 281 -2.16 14.73 11.63
N GLN A 282 -3.45 14.75 11.96
CA GLN A 282 -4.01 15.84 12.77
C GLN A 282 -3.68 15.58 14.24
N PHE A 283 -2.83 16.43 14.80
CA PHE A 283 -2.56 16.42 16.22
C PHE A 283 -3.55 17.34 16.96
N ASP A 284 -4.10 16.81 18.05
CA ASP A 284 -4.82 17.54 19.09
C ASP A 284 -4.34 16.99 20.44
N ALA A 285 -3.18 17.48 20.88
CA ALA A 285 -2.42 16.90 21.98
C ALA A 285 -2.38 17.85 23.17
N THR A 286 -2.55 17.28 24.37
CA THR A 286 -2.46 18.00 25.63
C THR A 286 -1.14 17.66 26.32
N PHE A 287 -0.34 18.68 26.60
CA PHE A 287 0.94 18.59 27.28
C PHE A 287 0.79 19.14 28.69
N THR A 288 1.08 18.32 29.69
CA THR A 288 1.10 18.73 31.09
C THR A 288 2.54 18.89 31.56
N LYS A 289 2.79 19.96 32.31
CA LYS A 289 4.09 20.25 32.90
C LYS A 289 4.51 19.09 33.81
N CYS A 290 5.65 18.51 33.49
CA CYS A 290 6.35 17.59 34.36
C CYS A 290 6.81 18.27 35.65
N THR A 291 6.62 17.58 36.78
CA THR A 291 7.13 18.02 38.09
C THR A 291 8.57 17.57 38.34
N THR A 292 9.11 16.67 37.51
CA THR A 292 10.49 16.15 37.55
C THR A 292 11.03 15.95 36.12
N ASP A 293 12.35 15.83 35.95
CA ASP A 293 13.01 15.78 34.62
C ASP A 293 12.75 14.50 33.79
N ASN A 294 12.01 13.51 34.30
CA ASN A 294 11.85 12.17 33.72
C ASN A 294 10.38 11.79 33.42
N CYS A 295 9.60 12.71 32.87
CA CYS A 295 8.59 12.31 31.89
C CYS A 295 9.12 12.60 30.48
#